data_AF-K2HAK1-F1
#
_entry.id   AF-K2HAK1-F1
#
_cell.length_a   1.000
_cell.length_b   1.000
_cell.length_c   1.000
_cell.angle_alpha   90.00
_cell.angle_beta   90.00
_cell.angle_gamma   90.00
#
_symmetry.space_group_name_H-M   'P 1'
#
loop_
_entity.id
_entity.type
_entity.pdbx_description
1 polymer ?
#
loop_
_entity_poly.entity_id
_entity_poly.type
_entity_poly.pdbx_seq_one_letter_code
_entity_poly.pdbx_strand_id
1 'polypeptide(L)'
;MTVTRLSDDERDSETLLEMAEIHYRDVLGEMEILIQCVRDRDDLPETETKRVLTAYRRAVQTLYDERKRVEDLRRKQRGIVGDYAIDFDAARTEIARRLDRLRATRGAG
;
A
#
# COMPACT_ATOMS: atom_id res chain seq x y z
N MET A 1 -9.55 12.26 24.36
CA MET A 1 -9.54 11.47 23.11
C MET A 1 -8.45 12.03 22.24
N THR A 2 -7.25 11.46 22.32
CA THR A 2 -6.12 11.88 21.49
C THR A 2 -6.31 11.20 20.14
N VAL A 3 -6.95 11.90 19.22
CA VAL A 3 -6.84 11.61 17.81
C VAL A 3 -5.35 11.76 17.51
N THR A 4 -4.62 10.65 17.44
CA THR A 4 -3.27 10.63 16.87
C THR A 4 -3.44 11.04 15.41
N ARG A 5 -3.32 12.35 15.16
CA ARG A 5 -3.06 12.84 13.82
C ARG A 5 -1.81 12.10 13.38
N LEU A 6 -1.92 11.33 12.30
CA LEU A 6 -0.74 10.88 11.54
C LEU A 6 0.22 12.07 11.51
N SER A 7 1.45 11.85 11.96
CA SER A 7 2.48 12.87 11.85
C SER A 7 2.57 13.32 10.39
N ASP A 8 2.94 14.57 10.14
CA ASP A 8 2.94 15.11 8.78
C ASP A 8 3.82 14.24 7.84
N ASP A 9 4.91 13.65 8.35
CA ASP A 9 5.75 12.66 7.65
C ASP A 9 5.01 11.36 7.24
N GLU A 10 4.11 10.85 8.08
CA GLU A 10 3.33 9.65 7.78
C GLU A 10 2.22 9.92 6.76
N ARG A 11 1.65 11.13 6.76
CA ARG A 11 0.69 11.59 5.74
C ARG A 11 1.37 11.79 4.40
N ASP A 12 2.57 12.38 4.41
CA ASP A 12 3.39 12.56 3.21
C ASP A 12 3.82 11.20 2.63
N SER A 13 4.10 10.23 3.50
CA SER A 13 4.40 8.86 3.08
C SER A 13 3.18 8.14 2.48
N GLU A 14 1.99 8.27 3.09
CA GLU A 14 0.77 7.64 2.56
C GLU A 14 0.34 8.27 1.22
N THR A 15 0.39 9.59 1.12
CA THR A 15 0.10 10.30 -0.14
C THR A 15 1.10 9.93 -1.24
N LEU A 16 2.39 9.80 -0.92
CA LEU A 16 3.40 9.34 -1.88
C LEU A 16 3.12 7.92 -2.37
N LEU A 17 2.68 7.01 -1.49
CA LEU A 17 2.31 5.64 -1.87
C LEU A 17 1.06 5.60 -2.76
N GLU A 18 0.05 6.43 -2.46
CA GLU A 18 -1.15 6.56 -3.30
C GLU A 18 -0.82 7.10 -4.70
N MET A 19 0.04 8.13 -4.77
CA MET A 19 0.52 8.67 -6.04
C MET A 19 1.33 7.64 -6.85
N ALA A 20 2.15 6.83 -6.19
CA ALA A 20 2.88 5.75 -6.85
C ALA A 20 1.95 4.68 -7.43
N GLU A 21 0.88 4.30 -6.73
CA GLU A 21 -0.08 3.31 -7.23
C GLU A 21 -0.84 3.81 -8.46
N ILE A 22 -1.26 5.09 -8.46
CA ILE A 22 -1.88 5.72 -9.63
C ILE A 22 -0.91 5.69 -10.81
N HIS A 23 0.33 6.14 -10.60
CA HIS A 23 1.34 6.17 -11.65
C HIS A 23 1.64 4.78 -12.22
N TYR A 24 1.71 3.73 -11.38
CA TYR A 24 1.92 2.36 -11.87
C TYR A 24 0.75 1.85 -12.71
N ARG A 25 -0.49 2.19 -12.33
CA ARG A 25 -1.66 1.84 -13.12
C ARG A 25 -1.66 2.54 -14.48
N ASP A 26 -1.33 3.82 -14.50
CA ASP A 26 -1.31 4.63 -15.71
C ASP A 26 -0.23 4.12 -16.67
N VAL A 27 0.99 3.90 -16.18
CA VAL A 27 2.10 3.35 -16.98
C VAL A 27 1.76 1.98 -17.54
N LEU A 28 1.09 1.11 -16.78
CA LEU A 28 0.64 -0.20 -17.29
C LEU A 28 -0.35 -0.04 -18.45
N GLY A 29 -1.31 0.90 -18.36
CA GLY A 29 -2.25 1.18 -19.43
C GLY A 29 -1.57 1.74 -20.68
N GLU A 30 -0.63 2.69 -20.52
CA GLU A 30 0.17 3.23 -21.63
C GLU A 30 1.01 2.13 -22.30
N MET A 31 1.57 1.24 -21.49
CA MET A 31 2.30 0.06 -21.94
C MET A 31 1.43 -0.85 -22.81
N GLU A 32 0.21 -1.17 -22.38
CA GLU A 32 -0.71 -2.00 -23.16
C GLU A 32 -1.04 -1.39 -24.53
N ILE A 33 -1.26 -0.07 -24.57
CA ILE A 33 -1.49 0.68 -25.82
C ILE A 33 -0.27 0.57 -26.73
N LEU A 34 0.94 0.76 -26.18
CA LEU A 34 2.20 0.66 -26.92
C LEU A 34 2.38 -0.73 -27.56
N ILE A 35 2.02 -1.80 -26.84
CA ILE A 35 2.06 -3.16 -27.38
C ILE A 35 1.10 -3.35 -28.54
N GLN A 36 -0.09 -2.78 -28.43
CA GLN A 36 -1.10 -2.92 -29.47
C GLN A 36 -0.65 -2.20 -30.74
N CYS A 37 -0.10 -0.99 -30.59
CA CYS A 37 0.51 -0.24 -31.69
C CYS A 37 1.67 -0.99 -32.37
N VAL A 38 2.48 -1.74 -31.60
CA VAL A 38 3.58 -2.56 -32.17
C VAL A 38 3.05 -3.81 -32.87
N ARG A 39 1.97 -4.42 -32.38
CA ARG A 39 1.34 -5.59 -33.01
C ARG A 39 0.61 -5.25 -34.31
N ASP A 40 0.00 -4.08 -34.37
CA ASP A 40 -0.75 -3.62 -35.54
C ASP A 40 0.16 -3.10 -36.67
N ARG A 41 1.46 -3.01 -36.42
CA ARG A 41 2.48 -2.67 -37.42
C ARG A 41 2.98 -3.90 -38.15
N ASP A 42 2.59 -4.02 -39.41
CA ASP A 42 2.97 -5.10 -40.34
C ASP A 42 4.38 -4.92 -40.95
N ASP A 43 5.03 -3.78 -40.69
CA ASP A 43 6.31 -3.37 -41.27
C ASP A 43 7.53 -3.65 -40.39
N LEU A 44 7.33 -4.16 -39.16
CA LEU A 44 8.42 -4.46 -38.23
C LEU A 44 8.97 -5.88 -38.41
N PRO A 45 10.30 -6.07 -38.41
CA PRO A 45 10.88 -7.40 -38.45
C PRO A 45 10.50 -8.18 -37.19
N GLU A 46 10.05 -9.43 -37.36
CA GLU A 46 9.53 -10.30 -36.29
C GLU A 46 10.50 -10.41 -35.09
N THR A 47 11.81 -10.39 -35.35
CA THR A 47 12.86 -10.44 -34.33
C THR A 47 12.87 -9.21 -33.42
N GLU A 48 12.69 -8.01 -33.99
CA GLU A 48 12.62 -6.76 -33.21
C GLU A 48 11.32 -6.71 -32.41
N THR A 49 10.20 -7.11 -33.01
CA THR A 49 8.90 -7.23 -32.33
C THR A 49 8.99 -8.16 -31.11
N LYS A 50 9.61 -9.34 -31.26
CA LYS A 50 9.84 -10.28 -30.15
C LYS A 50 10.75 -9.70 -29.06
N ARG A 51 11.78 -8.93 -29.44
CA ARG A 51 12.69 -8.28 -28.50
C ARG A 51 11.96 -7.23 -27.65
N VAL A 52 11.20 -6.35 -28.31
CA VAL A 52 10.39 -5.31 -27.66
C VAL A 52 9.35 -5.94 -26.75
N LEU A 53 8.64 -6.98 -27.21
CA LEU A 53 7.65 -7.71 -26.40
C LEU A 53 8.27 -8.38 -25.16
N THR A 54 9.51 -8.85 -25.25
CA THR A 54 10.20 -9.45 -24.11
C THR A 54 10.66 -8.39 -23.10
N ALA A 55 11.19 -7.27 -23.58
CA ALA A 55 11.55 -6.14 -22.72
C ALA A 55 10.32 -5.57 -22.01
N TYR A 56 9.20 -5.46 -22.72
CA TYR A 56 7.90 -5.10 -22.18
C TYR A 56 7.47 -6.01 -21.03
N ARG A 57 7.46 -7.32 -21.25
CA ARG A 57 7.00 -8.28 -20.22
C ARG A 57 7.82 -8.17 -18.95
N ARG A 58 9.13 -7.93 -19.08
CA ARG A 58 10.01 -7.69 -17.92
C ARG A 58 9.63 -6.40 -17.19
N ALA A 59 9.44 -5.30 -17.91
CA ALA A 59 9.07 -4.02 -17.31
C ALA A 59 7.72 -4.10 -16.59
N VAL A 60 6.73 -4.76 -17.19
CA VAL A 60 5.43 -5.02 -16.56
C VAL A 60 5.56 -5.89 -15.32
N GLN A 61 6.37 -6.95 -15.36
CA GLN A 61 6.60 -7.77 -14.18
C GLN A 61 7.23 -6.96 -13.03
N THR A 62 8.21 -6.10 -13.34
CA THR A 62 8.81 -5.20 -12.35
C THR A 62 7.77 -4.25 -11.75
N LEU A 63 6.88 -3.67 -12.56
CA LEU A 63 5.80 -2.81 -12.07
C LEU A 63 4.85 -3.55 -11.11
N TYR A 64 4.50 -4.81 -11.42
CA TYR A 64 3.70 -5.64 -10.50
C TYR A 64 4.43 -5.94 -9.20
N ASP A 65 5.73 -6.23 -9.26
CA ASP A 65 6.54 -6.49 -8.07
C ASP A 65 6.64 -5.24 -7.17
N GLU A 66 6.81 -4.05 -7.74
CA GLU A 66 6.80 -2.79 -6.97
C GLU A 66 5.43 -2.50 -6.36
N ARG A 67 4.35 -2.73 -7.10
CA ARG A 67 2.98 -2.59 -6.57
C ARG A 67 2.76 -3.50 -5.37
N LYS A 68 3.20 -4.76 -5.44
CA LYS A 68 3.12 -5.70 -4.32
C LYS A 68 3.90 -5.20 -3.10
N ARG A 69 5.09 -4.64 -3.30
CA ARG A 69 5.89 -4.06 -2.21
C ARG A 69 5.19 -2.86 -1.57
N VAL A 70 4.57 -1.99 -2.36
CA VAL A 70 3.75 -0.86 -1.86
C VAL A 70 2.60 -1.37 -0.99
N GLU A 71 1.88 -2.40 -1.44
CA GLU A 71 0.79 -3.00 -0.67
C GLU A 71 1.27 -3.60 0.65
N ASP A 72 2.41 -4.30 0.63
CA ASP A 72 3.04 -4.86 1.83
C ASP A 72 3.50 -3.77 2.80
N LEU A 73 4.05 -2.66 2.30
CA LEU A 73 4.40 -1.50 3.12
C LEU A 73 3.17 -0.87 3.77
N ARG A 74 2.06 -0.73 3.02
CA ARG A 74 0.78 -0.23 3.56
C ARG A 74 0.21 -1.13 4.65
N ARG A 75 0.32 -2.45 4.51
CA ARG A 75 -0.07 -3.42 5.57
C ARG A 75 0.76 -3.22 6.84
N LYS A 76 2.07 -3.05 6.69
CA LYS A 76 2.99 -2.80 7.81
C LYS A 76 2.71 -1.46 8.50
N GLN A 77 2.51 -0.38 7.74
CA GLN A 77 2.22 0.95 8.30
C GLN A 77 0.91 1.00 9.10
N ARG A 78 -0.11 0.23 8.69
CA ARG A 78 -1.37 0.13 9.44
C ARG A 78 -1.29 -0.72 10.71
N GLY A 79 -0.10 -1.19 11.09
CA GLY A 79 0.08 -2.00 12.31
C GLY A 79 -0.57 -3.39 12.24
N ILE A 80 -0.86 -3.89 11.03
CA ILE A 80 -1.48 -5.20 10.83
C ILE A 80 -0.38 -6.27 10.99
N VAL A 81 -0.17 -6.73 12.23
CA VAL A 81 0.60 -7.94 12.54
C VAL A 81 -0.41 -9.07 12.76
N GLY A 82 -0.74 -9.80 11.69
CA GLY A 82 -1.89 -10.72 11.63
C GLY A 82 -3.19 -9.99 11.30
N ASP A 83 -4.22 -10.71 10.82
CA ASP A 83 -5.54 -10.20 10.39
C ASP A 83 -6.36 -9.47 11.50
N TYR A 84 -5.71 -9.07 12.60
CA TYR A 84 -6.31 -8.43 13.75
C TYR A 84 -5.60 -7.10 14.01
N ALA A 85 -6.30 -6.00 13.79
CA ALA A 85 -5.89 -4.69 14.30
C ALA A 85 -6.27 -4.59 15.78
N ILE A 86 -5.30 -4.31 16.65
CA ILE A 86 -5.58 -3.99 18.06
C ILE A 86 -6.20 -2.59 18.11
N ASP A 87 -7.46 -2.51 18.52
CA ASP A 87 -8.11 -1.23 18.81
C ASP A 87 -7.53 -0.64 20.10
N PHE A 88 -6.55 0.25 19.95
CA PHE A 88 -5.89 0.92 21.07
C PHE A 88 -6.84 1.84 21.85
N ASP A 89 -7.92 2.35 21.24
CA ASP A 89 -8.89 3.21 21.93
C ASP A 89 -9.80 2.37 22.83
N ALA A 90 -10.28 1.23 22.34
CA ALA A 90 -11.03 0.26 23.14
C ALA A 90 -10.15 -0.29 24.28
N ALA A 91 -8.90 -0.64 23.99
CA ALA A 91 -7.95 -1.13 25.00
C ALA A 91 -7.68 -0.07 26.08
N ARG A 92 -7.47 1.20 25.70
CA ARG A 92 -7.25 2.31 26.63
C ARG A 92 -8.47 2.55 27.52
N THR A 93 -9.67 2.47 26.94
CA THR A 93 -10.93 2.60 27.68
C THR A 93 -11.09 1.50 28.73
N GLU A 94 -10.82 0.25 28.35
CA GLU A 94 -10.92 -0.87 29.28
C GLU A 94 -9.85 -0.79 30.40
N ILE A 95 -8.62 -0.38 30.08
CA ILE A 95 -7.56 -0.15 31.08
C ILE A 95 -7.97 0.96 32.06
N ALA A 96 -8.45 2.10 31.56
CA ALA A 96 -8.90 3.22 32.40
C ALA A 96 -10.02 2.78 33.36
N ARG A 97 -11.03 2.06 32.83
CA ARG A 97 -12.14 1.52 33.61
C ARG A 97 -11.68 0.57 34.73
N ARG A 98 -10.70 -0.29 34.45
CA ARG A 98 -10.11 -1.20 35.45
C ARG A 98 -9.34 -0.44 36.52
N LEU A 99 -8.56 0.58 36.13
CA LEU A 99 -7.84 1.43 37.08
C LEU A 99 -8.78 2.22 37.98
N ASP A 100 -9.89 2.72 37.44
CA ASP A 100 -10.89 3.45 38.23
C ASP A 100 -11.59 2.54 39.24
N ARG A 101 -11.90 1.29 38.86
CA ARG A 101 -12.38 0.28 39.80
C ARG A 101 -11.38 0.00 40.92
N LEU A 102 -10.10 -0.17 40.60
CA LEU A 102 -9.04 -0.38 41.59
C LEU A 102 -8.89 0.82 42.55
N ARG A 103 -9.00 2.05 42.02
CA ARG A 103 -8.98 3.27 42.83
C ARG A 103 -10.19 3.35 43.76
N ALA A 104 -11.39 3.04 43.26
CA ALA A 104 -12.61 3.04 44.07
C ALA A 104 -12.54 2.04 45.23
N THR A 105 -11.94 0.86 45.01
CA THR A 105 -11.75 -0.13 46.08
C THR A 105 -10.69 0.25 47.12
N ARG A 106 -9.78 1.18 46.81
CA ARG A 106 -8.67 1.56 47.70
C ARG A 106 -9.08 2.57 48.79
N GLY A 107 -10.28 3.14 48.72
CA GLY A 107 -10.85 4.04 49.74
C GLY A 107 -11.92 3.40 50.64
N ALA A 108 -12.14 2.09 50.52
CA ALA A 108 -13.19 1.34 51.24
C ALA A 108 -12.63 0.43 52.35
N GLY A 109 -11.43 0.71 52.85
CA GLY A 109 -10.77 -0.02 53.94
C GLY A 109 -10.48 0.88 55.13
#